data_AF-A0A7C2WYX0-F1
#
_entry.id   AF-A0A7C2WYX0-F1
#
_cell.length_a   1.000
_cell.length_b   1.000
_cell.length_c   1.000
_cell.angle_alpha   90.00
_cell.angle_beta   90.00
_cell.angle_gamma   90.00
#
_symmetry.space_group_name_H-M   'P 1'
#
loop_
_entity.id
_entity.type
_entity.pdbx_description
1 polymer ?
#
loop_
_entity_poly.entity_id
_entity_poly.type
_entity_poly.pdbx_seq_one_letter_code
_entity_poly.pdbx_strand_id
1 'polypeptide(L)'
;MMNLIANILLFSMGLVTFLSLVTFAVLSLREGERRAAGLAFVLAIALSSPFFLVTLSTLQVKWIFSGTIGAIGFLGLFLFLLPIGRVERGHDLPLKRFDERDIVFARRRLIPGSPEFEAYYAMRPENRTIDDKRRALPGLLSTESLHADPNFFAAAKASFALTEAMREEVDGPVSGERMELSPDQGTSMIKGLAQYYGAVTVGICELQPYHVYSHIGRGSGTYGAPIHLDHRYAIAFTVEMDYEIMRQAPKAPVVMESARRYVQAATIGLQLGYHIRSLGYPARAHIDGNYRVIAPLVARDAGLGEIGRMGILMTPRLGPRVRLGVVTTDLPLIPDERRYDTSMLDFCRICVKCAENCPSQAIPTDDRHEIDGAIRWRINADKCFHYWNVIGTDCGICMSVCPFSHPDHCGHSLIRWAIQRSGYARRAALWLDDHFYGRKHIPRPMLDWIQKLTV
;
A
#
# COMPACT_ATOMS: atom_id res chain seq x y z
N MET A 1 -7.04 24.25 50.21
CA MET A 1 -6.45 23.04 49.60
C MET A 1 -7.26 22.51 48.41
N MET A 2 -8.54 22.13 48.57
CA MET A 2 -9.35 21.56 47.48
C MET A 2 -9.50 22.46 46.23
N ASN A 3 -9.64 23.77 46.41
CA ASN A 3 -9.72 24.72 45.29
C ASN A 3 -8.42 24.81 44.48
N LEU A 4 -7.27 24.71 45.17
CA LEU A 4 -5.97 24.69 44.51
C LEU A 4 -5.79 23.40 43.68
N ILE A 5 -6.19 22.25 44.24
CA ILE A 5 -6.15 20.96 43.53
C ILE A 5 -7.03 21.00 42.27
N ALA A 6 -8.27 21.49 42.39
CA ALA A 6 -9.19 21.61 41.25
C ALA A 6 -8.63 22.53 40.15
N ASN A 7 -8.00 23.64 40.53
CA ASN A 7 -7.35 24.55 39.58
C ASN A 7 -6.17 23.88 38.86
N ILE A 8 -5.29 23.19 39.58
CA ILE A 8 -4.15 22.48 38.99
C ILE A 8 -4.63 21.42 38.01
N LEU A 9 -5.65 20.63 38.38
CA LEU A 9 -6.22 19.61 37.51
C LEU A 9 -6.77 20.20 36.21
N LEU A 10 -7.66 21.19 36.30
CA LEU A 10 -8.26 21.83 35.13
C LEU A 10 -7.23 22.51 34.24
N PHE A 11 -6.28 23.23 34.85
CA PHE A 11 -5.20 23.87 34.10
C PHE A 11 -4.33 22.85 33.37
N SER A 12 -3.99 21.74 34.03
CA SER A 12 -3.22 20.65 33.42
C SER A 12 -3.97 19.99 32.26
N MET A 13 -5.28 19.73 32.41
CA MET A 13 -6.11 19.17 31.33
C MET A 13 -6.24 20.13 30.14
N GLY A 14 -6.45 21.41 30.41
CA GLY A 14 -6.48 22.47 29.39
C GLY A 14 -5.16 22.57 28.64
N LEU A 15 -4.03 22.57 29.37
CA LEU A 15 -2.69 22.65 28.80
C LEU A 15 -2.36 21.42 27.95
N VAL A 16 -2.65 20.20 28.43
CA VAL A 16 -2.43 18.97 27.65
C VAL A 16 -3.26 18.96 26.37
N THR A 17 -4.53 19.37 26.45
CA THR A 17 -5.42 19.47 25.28
C THR A 17 -4.88 20.46 24.26
N PHE A 18 -4.49 21.65 24.72
CA PHE A 18 -3.93 22.70 23.88
C PHE A 18 -2.64 22.25 23.20
N LEU A 19 -1.67 21.73 23.98
CA LEU A 19 -0.37 21.29 23.45
C LEU A 19 -0.52 20.13 22.47
N SER A 20 -1.44 19.18 22.72
CA SER A 20 -1.68 18.06 21.81
C SER A 20 -2.22 18.53 20.46
N LEU A 21 -3.19 19.44 20.46
CA LEU A 21 -3.79 19.98 19.23
C LEU A 21 -2.84 20.92 18.47
N VAL A 22 -2.06 21.74 19.18
CA VAL A 22 -1.01 22.56 18.57
C VAL A 22 0.09 21.68 17.97
N THR A 23 0.49 20.60 18.64
CA THR A 23 1.46 19.64 18.10
C THR A 23 0.92 19.00 16.81
N PHE A 24 -0.34 18.56 16.82
CA PHE A 24 -1.00 18.03 15.62
C PHE A 24 -1.09 19.07 14.49
N ALA A 25 -1.37 20.34 14.81
CA ALA A 25 -1.40 21.43 13.84
C ALA A 25 -0.03 21.66 13.19
N VAL A 26 1.05 21.68 14.00
CA VAL A 26 2.42 21.84 13.52
C VAL A 26 2.85 20.64 12.65
N LEU A 27 2.52 19.42 13.04
CA LEU A 27 2.76 18.22 12.22
C LEU A 27 2.02 18.33 10.89
N SER A 28 0.73 18.67 10.91
CA SER A 28 -0.07 18.90 9.71
C SER A 28 0.55 19.96 8.79
N LEU A 29 1.10 21.05 9.32
CA LEU A 29 1.81 22.04 8.51
C LEU A 29 3.07 21.46 7.83
N ARG A 30 3.84 20.63 8.54
CA ARG A 30 5.02 19.95 7.99
C ARG A 30 4.65 18.97 6.87
N GLU A 31 3.47 18.37 6.95
CA GLU A 31 2.88 17.50 5.92
C GLU A 31 2.18 18.27 4.79
N GLY A 32 2.24 19.61 4.79
CA GLY A 32 1.55 20.45 3.80
C GLY A 32 0.02 20.46 3.94
N GLU A 33 -0.52 19.97 5.06
CA GLU A 33 -1.95 19.88 5.36
C GLU A 33 -2.50 21.15 6.01
N ARG A 34 -2.54 22.23 5.23
CA ARG A 34 -2.98 23.57 5.70
C ARG A 34 -4.38 23.59 6.29
N ARG A 35 -5.32 22.83 5.69
CA ARG A 35 -6.68 22.70 6.22
C ARG A 35 -6.67 22.04 7.58
N ALA A 36 -5.98 20.90 7.70
CA ALA A 36 -5.92 20.17 8.95
C ALA A 36 -5.28 21.00 10.06
N ALA A 37 -4.19 21.70 9.73
CA ALA A 37 -3.52 22.63 10.63
C ALA A 37 -4.43 23.77 11.10
N GLY A 38 -5.13 24.43 10.18
CA GLY A 38 -6.05 25.52 10.51
C GLY A 38 -7.17 25.08 11.44
N LEU A 39 -7.80 23.94 11.14
CA LEU A 39 -8.83 23.34 12.00
C LEU A 39 -8.26 22.96 13.37
N ALA A 40 -7.07 22.38 13.42
CA ALA A 40 -6.43 21.98 14.66
C ALA A 40 -6.08 23.19 15.56
N PHE A 41 -5.64 24.32 14.99
CA PHE A 41 -5.44 25.55 15.76
C PHE A 41 -6.74 26.13 16.33
N VAL A 42 -7.81 26.15 15.53
CA VAL A 42 -9.13 26.60 16.00
C VAL A 42 -9.63 25.71 17.13
N LEU A 43 -9.51 24.39 16.96
CA LEU A 43 -9.90 23.41 17.98
C LEU A 43 -9.01 23.50 19.22
N ALA A 44 -7.71 23.80 19.08
CA ALA A 44 -6.82 23.99 20.22
C ALA A 44 -7.37 25.06 21.15
N ILE A 45 -7.73 26.22 20.61
CA ILE A 45 -8.32 27.33 21.37
C ILE A 45 -9.72 26.95 21.88
N ALA A 46 -10.61 26.50 21.00
CA ALA A 46 -12.00 26.23 21.34
C ALA A 46 -12.16 25.14 22.41
N LEU A 47 -11.34 24.09 22.37
CA LEU A 47 -11.42 22.97 23.31
C LEU A 47 -10.61 23.19 24.59
N SER A 48 -9.53 23.98 24.57
CA SER A 48 -8.76 24.27 25.79
C SER A 48 -9.35 25.42 26.62
N SER A 49 -9.95 26.43 25.99
CA SER A 49 -10.43 27.64 26.68
C SER A 49 -11.45 27.36 27.80
N PRO A 50 -12.42 26.43 27.64
CA PRO A 50 -13.34 26.10 28.73
C PRO A 50 -12.63 25.65 30.02
N PHE A 51 -11.54 24.87 29.91
CA PHE A 51 -10.79 24.44 31.09
C PHE A 51 -10.19 25.61 31.86
N PHE A 52 -9.64 26.60 31.15
CA PHE A 52 -9.06 27.80 31.75
C PHE A 52 -10.12 28.76 32.30
N LEU A 53 -11.25 28.92 31.61
CA LEU A 53 -12.34 29.77 32.08
C LEU A 53 -12.99 29.21 33.36
N VAL A 54 -13.13 27.88 33.46
CA VAL A 54 -13.70 27.23 34.65
C VAL A 54 -12.80 27.39 35.89
N THR A 55 -11.49 27.64 35.76
CA THR A 55 -10.65 27.92 36.95
C THR A 55 -11.05 29.21 37.68
N LEU A 56 -11.73 30.14 37.00
CA LEU A 56 -12.24 31.39 37.56
C LEU A 56 -13.61 31.22 38.25
N SER A 57 -14.24 30.05 38.12
CA SER A 57 -15.57 29.76 38.67
C SER A 57 -15.55 29.32 40.15
N THR A 58 -16.74 29.02 40.69
CA THR A 58 -16.86 28.48 42.06
C THR A 58 -16.33 27.05 42.16
N LEU A 59 -15.96 26.62 43.37
CA LEU A 59 -15.44 25.26 43.60
C LEU A 59 -16.42 24.17 43.14
N GLN A 60 -17.73 24.39 43.33
CA GLN A 60 -18.77 23.46 42.88
C GLN A 60 -18.78 23.30 41.36
N VAL A 61 -18.71 24.40 40.62
CA VAL A 61 -18.67 24.37 39.14
C VAL A 61 -17.43 23.64 38.63
N LYS A 62 -16.26 23.85 39.26
CA LYS A 62 -15.02 23.13 38.90
C LYS A 62 -15.15 21.62 39.02
N TRP A 63 -15.73 21.14 40.12
CA TRP A 63 -15.92 19.71 40.34
C TRP A 63 -16.98 19.10 39.43
N ILE A 64 -18.08 19.81 39.20
CA ILE A 64 -19.11 19.36 38.23
C ILE A 64 -18.49 19.24 36.85
N PHE A 65 -17.76 20.25 36.38
CA PHE A 65 -17.10 20.23 35.08
C PHE A 65 -16.07 19.08 34.98
N SER A 66 -15.18 18.96 35.97
CA SER A 66 -14.17 17.90 36.00
C SER A 66 -14.82 16.50 36.03
N GLY A 67 -15.90 16.34 36.81
CA GLY A 67 -16.67 15.10 36.88
C GLY A 67 -17.33 14.75 35.55
N THR A 68 -17.90 15.73 34.84
CA THR A 68 -18.47 15.54 33.50
C THR A 68 -17.41 15.10 32.48
N ILE A 69 -16.23 15.76 32.46
CA ILE A 69 -15.13 15.34 31.58
C ILE A 69 -14.64 13.94 31.95
N GLY A 70 -14.55 13.62 33.24
CA GLY A 70 -14.22 12.28 33.72
C GLY A 70 -15.22 11.22 33.25
N ALA A 71 -16.52 11.52 33.32
CA ALA A 71 -17.58 10.64 32.85
C ALA A 71 -17.52 10.43 31.33
N ILE A 72 -17.25 11.49 30.54
CA ILE A 72 -17.04 11.39 29.09
C ILE A 72 -15.80 10.55 28.77
N GLY A 73 -14.70 10.75 29.50
CA GLY A 73 -13.48 9.96 29.35
C GLY A 73 -13.70 8.48 29.67
N PHE A 74 -14.43 8.19 30.74
CA PHE A 74 -14.81 6.83 31.11
C PHE A 74 -15.70 6.18 30.05
N LEU A 75 -16.70 6.90 29.54
CA LEU A 75 -17.54 6.42 28.44
C LEU A 75 -16.70 6.15 27.18
N GLY A 76 -15.78 7.04 26.83
CA GLY A 76 -14.86 6.86 25.72
C GLY A 76 -13.99 5.61 25.87
N LEU A 77 -13.45 5.37 27.06
CA LEU A 77 -12.68 4.17 27.38
C LEU A 77 -13.56 2.91 27.31
N PHE A 78 -14.77 2.96 27.85
CA PHE A 78 -15.73 1.86 27.77
C PHE A 78 -16.04 1.51 26.31
N LEU A 79 -16.39 2.51 25.50
CA LEU A 79 -16.64 2.33 24.05
C LEU A 79 -15.40 1.81 23.33
N PHE A 80 -14.20 2.29 23.67
CA PHE A 80 -12.95 1.82 23.06
C PHE A 80 -12.77 0.31 23.26
N LEU A 81 -13.10 -0.22 24.43
CA LEU A 81 -12.94 -1.63 24.79
C LEU A 81 -14.06 -2.54 24.28
N LEU A 82 -15.16 -2.00 23.73
CA LEU A 82 -16.24 -2.81 23.18
C LEU A 82 -15.79 -3.58 21.92
N PRO A 83 -16.09 -4.89 21.83
CA PRO A 83 -15.66 -5.75 20.73
C PRO A 83 -16.50 -5.56 19.44
N ILE A 84 -16.55 -4.34 18.90
CA ILE A 84 -17.31 -3.99 17.69
C ILE A 84 -16.45 -4.09 16.43
N GLY A 85 -17.09 -4.38 15.30
CA GLY A 85 -16.44 -4.38 13.99
C GLY A 85 -15.54 -5.60 13.79
N ARG A 86 -15.93 -6.73 14.38
CA ARG A 86 -15.35 -8.03 14.02
C ARG A 86 -15.75 -8.33 12.58
N VAL A 87 -14.75 -8.56 11.75
CA VAL A 87 -14.93 -8.99 10.37
C VAL A 87 -14.59 -10.46 10.31
N GLU A 88 -15.48 -11.24 9.70
CA GLU A 88 -15.21 -12.64 9.44
C GLU A 88 -13.98 -12.76 8.54
N ARG A 89 -13.05 -13.62 8.96
CA ARG A 89 -11.85 -13.91 8.18
C ARG A 89 -12.24 -14.53 6.84
N GLY A 90 -13.19 -15.47 6.88
CA GLY A 90 -13.59 -16.24 5.69
C GLY A 90 -12.46 -17.11 5.16
N HIS A 91 -12.73 -17.89 4.12
CA HIS A 91 -11.69 -18.51 3.31
C HIS A 91 -11.20 -17.48 2.29
N ASP A 92 -9.93 -17.06 2.37
CA ASP A 92 -9.36 -16.01 1.50
C ASP A 92 -8.17 -16.48 0.67
N LEU A 93 -7.99 -17.80 0.58
CA LEU A 93 -7.00 -18.45 -0.27
C LEU A 93 -7.64 -18.78 -1.62
N PRO A 94 -7.01 -18.41 -2.75
CA PRO A 94 -7.49 -18.84 -4.06
C PRO A 94 -7.41 -20.36 -4.20
N LEU A 95 -8.45 -20.99 -4.77
CA LEU A 95 -8.46 -22.44 -5.01
C LEU A 95 -7.69 -22.85 -6.28
N LYS A 96 -7.39 -21.88 -7.15
CA LYS A 96 -6.75 -22.11 -8.46
C LYS A 96 -5.63 -21.10 -8.70
N ARG A 97 -4.63 -21.54 -9.47
CA ARG A 97 -3.59 -20.67 -10.02
C ARG A 97 -4.19 -19.73 -11.05
N PHE A 98 -3.72 -18.49 -11.06
CA PHE A 98 -4.13 -17.50 -12.05
C PHE A 98 -3.27 -17.64 -13.32
N ASP A 99 -3.86 -17.50 -14.50
CA ASP A 99 -3.09 -17.50 -15.74
C ASP A 99 -2.46 -16.12 -15.97
N GLU A 100 -1.13 -16.03 -16.07
CA GLU A 100 -0.48 -14.73 -16.27
C GLU A 100 -0.91 -14.08 -17.59
N ARG A 101 -1.26 -14.87 -18.61
CA ARG A 101 -1.71 -14.35 -19.91
C ARG A 101 -3.00 -13.55 -19.81
N ASP A 102 -3.83 -13.85 -18.81
CA ASP A 102 -5.11 -13.18 -18.58
C ASP A 102 -4.97 -11.83 -17.85
N ILE A 103 -3.77 -11.48 -17.34
CA ILE A 103 -3.56 -10.15 -16.74
C ILE A 103 -3.48 -9.07 -17.84
N VAL A 104 -4.04 -7.89 -17.56
CA VAL A 104 -4.08 -6.76 -18.52
C VAL A 104 -2.70 -6.37 -19.08
N PHE A 105 -1.64 -6.51 -18.29
CA PHE A 105 -0.28 -6.20 -18.70
C PHE A 105 0.33 -7.24 -19.66
N ALA A 106 -0.09 -8.51 -19.57
CA ALA A 106 0.31 -9.54 -20.54
C ALA A 106 -0.40 -9.29 -21.88
N ARG A 107 -1.72 -9.08 -21.83
CA ARG A 107 -2.52 -8.76 -23.02
C ARG A 107 -2.06 -7.51 -23.74
N ARG A 108 -1.60 -6.49 -23.02
CA ARG A 108 -1.04 -5.25 -23.61
C ARG A 108 0.20 -5.51 -24.45
N ARG A 109 1.00 -6.55 -24.15
CA ARG A 109 2.23 -6.88 -24.90
C ARG A 109 1.97 -7.66 -26.18
N LEU A 110 0.76 -8.19 -26.37
CA LEU A 110 0.41 -8.93 -27.58
C LEU A 110 0.42 -7.99 -28.80
N ILE A 111 1.18 -8.39 -29.82
CA ILE A 111 1.36 -7.65 -31.07
C ILE A 111 0.30 -8.16 -32.08
N PRO A 112 -0.59 -7.29 -32.60
CA PRO A 112 -1.58 -7.69 -33.59
C PRO A 112 -0.98 -8.48 -34.76
N GLY A 113 -1.57 -9.62 -35.08
CA GLY A 113 -1.12 -10.52 -36.14
C GLY A 113 0.03 -11.47 -35.74
N SER A 114 0.57 -11.40 -34.53
CA SER A 114 1.54 -12.40 -34.04
C SER A 114 0.87 -13.73 -33.70
N PRO A 115 1.60 -14.86 -33.71
CA PRO A 115 1.06 -16.16 -33.29
C PRO A 115 0.47 -16.13 -31.87
N GLU A 116 1.11 -15.42 -30.93
CA GLU A 116 0.66 -15.29 -29.54
C GLU A 116 -0.65 -14.50 -29.43
N PHE A 117 -0.79 -13.44 -30.25
CA PHE A 117 -2.00 -12.63 -30.30
C PHE A 117 -3.19 -13.46 -30.77
N GLU A 118 -3.04 -14.16 -31.91
CA GLU A 118 -4.12 -14.99 -32.46
C GLU A 118 -4.45 -16.15 -31.53
N ALA A 119 -3.44 -16.82 -30.97
CA ALA A 119 -3.65 -17.91 -30.01
C ALA A 119 -4.38 -17.44 -28.74
N TYR A 120 -4.03 -16.26 -28.21
CA TYR A 120 -4.68 -15.73 -27.02
C TYR A 120 -6.16 -15.41 -27.28
N TYR A 121 -6.48 -14.69 -28.36
CA TYR A 121 -7.87 -14.32 -28.64
C TYR A 121 -8.72 -15.46 -29.20
N ALA A 122 -8.12 -16.53 -29.73
CA ALA A 122 -8.82 -17.79 -29.96
C ALA A 122 -9.26 -18.45 -28.64
N MET A 123 -8.42 -18.38 -27.60
CA MET A 123 -8.72 -18.92 -26.26
C MET A 123 -9.64 -18.01 -25.42
N ARG A 124 -9.53 -16.69 -25.61
CA ARG A 124 -10.18 -15.63 -24.81
C ARG A 124 -10.83 -14.56 -25.70
N PRO A 125 -11.78 -14.92 -26.58
CA PRO A 125 -12.37 -13.97 -27.52
C PRO A 125 -13.07 -12.80 -26.83
N GLU A 126 -13.59 -12.99 -25.62
CA GLU A 126 -14.27 -11.97 -24.81
C GLU A 126 -13.38 -10.75 -24.47
N ASN A 127 -12.06 -10.93 -24.47
CA ASN A 127 -11.12 -9.86 -24.13
C ASN A 127 -10.74 -8.98 -25.34
N ARG A 128 -10.98 -9.44 -26.58
CA ARG A 128 -10.51 -8.76 -27.79
C ARG A 128 -11.04 -7.34 -27.93
N THR A 129 -12.35 -7.17 -27.82
CA THR A 129 -13.02 -5.87 -28.03
C THR A 129 -12.52 -4.80 -27.06
N ILE A 130 -12.33 -5.15 -25.78
CA ILE A 130 -11.86 -4.19 -24.78
C ILE A 130 -10.36 -3.88 -24.95
N ASP A 131 -9.57 -4.88 -25.33
CA ASP A 131 -8.15 -4.71 -25.57
C ASP A 131 -7.88 -3.84 -26.81
N ASP A 132 -8.61 -4.05 -27.91
CA ASP A 132 -8.50 -3.27 -29.13
C ASP A 132 -8.89 -1.80 -28.91
N LYS A 133 -9.98 -1.55 -28.16
CA LYS A 133 -10.35 -0.20 -27.72
C LYS A 133 -9.22 0.47 -26.93
N ARG A 134 -8.51 -0.25 -26.07
CA ARG A 134 -7.37 0.30 -25.32
C ARG A 134 -6.13 0.51 -26.19
N ARG A 135 -5.87 -0.35 -27.18
CA ARG A 135 -4.74 -0.18 -28.11
C ARG A 135 -4.87 1.11 -28.92
N ALA A 136 -6.10 1.55 -29.20
CA ALA A 136 -6.40 2.80 -29.88
C ALA A 136 -6.30 4.06 -29.01
N LEU A 137 -6.10 3.94 -27.69
CA LEU A 137 -5.88 5.08 -26.80
C LEU A 137 -4.42 5.57 -26.85
N PRO A 138 -4.13 6.81 -26.43
CA PRO A 138 -2.77 7.35 -26.39
C PRO A 138 -1.76 6.41 -25.73
N GLY A 139 -2.14 5.80 -24.61
CA GLY A 139 -1.33 4.83 -23.90
C GLY A 139 -0.44 5.43 -22.81
N LEU A 140 0.14 4.55 -21.99
CA LEU A 140 1.04 4.92 -20.90
C LEU A 140 2.29 5.63 -21.45
N LEU A 141 2.68 6.75 -20.84
CA LEU A 141 3.82 7.60 -21.21
C LEU A 141 3.76 8.18 -22.63
N SER A 142 2.56 8.28 -23.21
CA SER A 142 2.32 8.94 -24.50
C SER A 142 2.23 10.45 -24.35
N THR A 143 2.89 11.18 -25.23
CA THR A 143 2.84 12.65 -25.28
C THR A 143 1.46 13.20 -25.65
N GLU A 144 0.56 12.35 -26.17
CA GLU A 144 -0.82 12.72 -26.53
C GLU A 144 -1.81 12.51 -25.37
N SER A 145 -1.33 12.07 -24.21
CA SER A 145 -2.17 11.76 -23.06
C SER A 145 -2.50 12.99 -22.20
N LEU A 146 -3.57 12.89 -21.41
CA LEU A 146 -4.10 14.02 -20.62
C LEU A 146 -3.09 14.62 -19.61
N HIS A 147 -2.25 13.78 -19.01
CA HIS A 147 -1.24 14.22 -18.04
C HIS A 147 0.17 14.10 -18.60
N ALA A 148 0.32 14.22 -19.92
CA ALA A 148 1.62 14.23 -20.55
C ALA A 148 2.50 15.36 -20.01
N ASP A 149 3.68 14.98 -19.53
CA ASP A 149 4.80 15.88 -19.28
C ASP A 149 6.04 15.21 -19.88
N PRO A 150 6.66 15.80 -20.92
CA PRO A 150 7.77 15.16 -21.63
C PRO A 150 8.94 14.79 -20.72
N ASN A 151 9.27 15.61 -19.74
CA ASN A 151 10.42 15.40 -18.87
C ASN A 151 10.15 14.30 -17.83
N PHE A 152 8.98 14.32 -17.17
CA PHE A 152 8.64 13.24 -16.25
C PHE A 152 8.45 11.91 -16.96
N PHE A 153 7.89 11.93 -18.18
CA PHE A 153 7.76 10.72 -18.97
C PHE A 153 9.10 10.20 -19.45
N ALA A 154 10.04 11.08 -19.82
CA ALA A 154 11.42 10.69 -20.11
C ALA A 154 12.10 10.06 -18.89
N ALA A 155 11.96 10.65 -17.69
CA ALA A 155 12.50 10.11 -16.44
C ALA A 155 11.88 8.74 -16.08
N ALA A 156 10.57 8.61 -16.23
CA ALA A 156 9.87 7.33 -16.03
C ALA A 156 10.34 6.27 -17.05
N LYS A 157 10.43 6.63 -18.34
CA LYS A 157 10.95 5.74 -19.41
C LYS A 157 12.37 5.28 -19.10
N ALA A 158 13.26 6.17 -18.64
CA ALA A 158 14.62 5.80 -18.28
C ALA A 158 14.66 4.75 -17.16
N SER A 159 13.84 4.91 -16.12
CA SER A 159 13.75 3.94 -15.03
C SER A 159 13.14 2.60 -15.46
N PHE A 160 12.10 2.63 -16.30
CA PHE A 160 11.53 1.40 -16.85
C PHE A 160 12.49 0.67 -17.79
N ALA A 161 13.26 1.39 -18.61
CA ALA A 161 14.28 0.81 -19.48
C ALA A 161 15.36 0.09 -18.68
N LEU A 162 15.82 0.67 -17.56
CA LEU A 162 16.75 0.01 -16.66
C LEU A 162 16.16 -1.27 -16.03
N THR A 163 14.90 -1.20 -15.58
CA THR A 163 14.22 -2.39 -15.04
C THR A 163 14.05 -3.48 -16.10
N GLU A 164 13.80 -3.10 -17.35
CA GLU A 164 13.69 -4.02 -18.49
C GLU A 164 15.02 -4.70 -18.81
N ALA A 165 16.12 -3.95 -18.82
CA ALA A 165 17.46 -4.51 -19.02
C ALA A 165 17.85 -5.56 -17.96
N MET A 166 17.26 -5.48 -16.76
CA MET A 166 17.50 -6.41 -15.65
C MET A 166 16.66 -7.70 -15.70
N ARG A 167 15.70 -7.85 -16.62
CA ARG A 167 14.72 -8.97 -16.60
C ARG A 167 15.31 -10.34 -16.88
N GLU A 168 16.44 -10.42 -17.56
CA GLU A 168 17.12 -11.70 -17.83
C GLU A 168 18.03 -12.14 -16.66
N GLU A 169 18.33 -11.22 -15.73
CA GLU A 169 19.23 -11.44 -14.58
C GLU A 169 18.50 -12.07 -13.37
N VAL A 170 17.20 -12.30 -13.50
CA VAL A 170 16.33 -12.76 -12.42
C VAL A 170 16.66 -14.16 -11.92
N ASP A 171 17.39 -14.93 -12.72
CA ASP A 171 17.79 -16.31 -12.45
C ASP A 171 19.24 -16.51 -12.89
N GLY A 172 19.83 -17.67 -12.58
CA GLY A 172 21.20 -17.92 -13.03
C GLY A 172 21.85 -19.15 -12.41
N PRO A 173 23.15 -19.35 -12.68
CA PRO A 173 23.89 -20.50 -12.15
C PRO A 173 23.97 -20.45 -10.63
N VAL A 174 23.90 -21.63 -10.01
CA VAL A 174 24.10 -21.83 -8.57
C VAL A 174 25.54 -22.28 -8.35
N SER A 175 26.20 -21.74 -7.33
CA SER A 175 27.55 -22.17 -6.94
C SER A 175 27.57 -23.67 -6.64
N GLY A 176 28.61 -24.36 -7.10
CA GLY A 176 28.84 -25.76 -6.74
C GLY A 176 29.30 -25.94 -5.28
N GLU A 177 29.82 -24.87 -4.67
CA GLU A 177 30.16 -24.83 -3.25
C GLU A 177 28.97 -24.35 -2.44
N ARG A 178 28.51 -25.20 -1.52
CA ARG A 178 27.39 -24.89 -0.62
C ARG A 178 27.90 -24.45 0.73
N MET A 179 27.52 -23.25 1.14
CA MET A 179 27.75 -22.78 2.51
C MET A 179 26.66 -23.34 3.42
N GLU A 180 27.05 -24.15 4.41
CA GLU A 180 26.12 -24.66 5.40
C GLU A 180 25.65 -23.53 6.35
N LEU A 181 24.35 -23.24 6.32
CA LEU A 181 23.70 -22.24 7.16
C LEU A 181 22.52 -22.88 7.91
N SER A 182 22.42 -22.61 9.21
CA SER A 182 21.19 -22.93 9.93
C SER A 182 20.03 -22.03 9.47
N PRO A 183 18.77 -22.47 9.60
CA PRO A 183 17.61 -21.64 9.24
C PRO A 183 17.59 -20.27 9.95
N ASP A 184 18.03 -20.20 11.21
CA ASP A 184 18.17 -18.94 11.94
C ASP A 184 19.20 -18.01 11.31
N GLN A 185 20.40 -18.52 11.00
CA GLN A 185 21.47 -17.76 10.37
C GLN A 185 21.04 -17.25 8.99
N GLY A 186 20.47 -18.12 8.15
CA GLY A 186 19.96 -17.75 6.84
C GLY A 186 18.88 -16.67 6.94
N THR A 187 17.95 -16.81 7.88
CA THR A 187 16.84 -15.86 8.08
C THR A 187 17.35 -14.48 8.52
N SER A 188 18.18 -14.42 9.55
CA SER A 188 18.75 -13.16 10.04
C SER A 188 19.60 -12.47 8.97
N MET A 189 20.43 -13.23 8.25
CA MET A 189 21.27 -12.73 7.17
C MET A 189 20.44 -12.13 6.03
N ILE A 190 19.47 -12.89 5.49
CA ILE A 190 18.68 -12.43 4.35
C ILE A 190 17.81 -11.22 4.69
N LYS A 191 17.18 -11.21 5.88
CA LYS A 191 16.42 -10.04 6.33
C LYS A 191 17.33 -8.82 6.52
N GLY A 192 18.51 -9.01 7.11
CA GLY A 192 19.51 -7.95 7.29
C GLY A 192 20.02 -7.39 5.96
N LEU A 193 20.36 -8.25 4.99
CA LEU A 193 20.82 -7.83 3.67
C LEU A 193 19.72 -7.09 2.88
N ALA A 194 18.49 -7.60 2.90
CA ALA A 194 17.37 -6.94 2.25
C ALA A 194 17.14 -5.52 2.81
N GLN A 195 17.20 -5.36 4.13
CA GLN A 195 17.10 -4.06 4.79
C GLN A 195 18.30 -3.15 4.46
N TYR A 196 19.51 -3.70 4.45
CA TYR A 196 20.73 -2.99 4.06
C TYR A 196 20.65 -2.47 2.62
N TYR A 197 20.07 -3.22 1.69
CA TYR A 197 19.82 -2.79 0.31
C TYR A 197 18.62 -1.83 0.16
N GLY A 198 17.90 -1.54 1.25
CA GLY A 198 16.87 -0.51 1.31
C GLY A 198 15.43 -1.01 1.30
N ALA A 199 15.18 -2.29 1.60
CA ALA A 199 13.83 -2.77 1.89
C ALA A 199 13.30 -2.19 3.20
N VAL A 200 12.02 -1.81 3.25
CA VAL A 200 11.39 -1.22 4.43
C VAL A 200 10.85 -2.30 5.38
N THR A 201 10.15 -3.29 4.83
CA THR A 201 9.72 -4.48 5.55
C THR A 201 10.09 -5.72 4.74
N VAL A 202 10.45 -6.79 5.45
CA VAL A 202 10.89 -8.06 4.86
C VAL A 202 10.22 -9.19 5.63
N GLY A 203 9.68 -10.15 4.90
CA GLY A 203 8.99 -11.30 5.46
C GLY A 203 9.26 -12.53 4.61
N ILE A 204 9.13 -13.70 5.22
CA ILE A 204 9.39 -14.98 4.59
C ILE A 204 8.13 -15.83 4.74
N CYS A 205 7.72 -16.54 3.71
CA CYS A 205 6.72 -17.59 3.81
C CYS A 205 7.18 -18.84 3.07
N GLU A 206 6.53 -19.97 3.32
CA GLU A 206 6.61 -21.09 2.39
C GLU A 206 5.92 -20.70 1.08
N LEU A 207 6.51 -21.08 -0.05
CA LEU A 207 5.91 -20.84 -1.36
C LEU A 207 4.72 -21.78 -1.53
N GLN A 208 3.55 -21.21 -1.85
CA GLN A 208 2.32 -21.97 -2.04
C GLN A 208 1.95 -22.03 -3.53
N PRO A 209 1.26 -23.09 -4.00
CA PRO A 209 0.87 -23.20 -5.40
C PRO A 209 0.08 -22.01 -5.91
N TYR A 210 -0.82 -21.44 -5.10
CA TYR A 210 -1.64 -20.27 -5.48
C TYR A 210 -0.85 -18.96 -5.55
N HIS A 211 0.40 -18.92 -5.07
CA HIS A 211 1.29 -17.78 -5.32
C HIS A 211 1.76 -17.75 -6.77
N VAL A 212 1.87 -18.90 -7.44
CA VAL A 212 2.52 -19.03 -8.74
C VAL A 212 1.50 -18.92 -9.88
N TYR A 213 1.74 -18.04 -10.85
CA TYR A 213 0.93 -17.99 -12.08
C TYR A 213 0.99 -19.32 -12.83
N SER A 214 -0.07 -19.78 -13.49
CA SER A 214 -0.09 -21.11 -14.14
C SER A 214 0.74 -21.19 -15.43
N HIS A 215 0.69 -20.14 -16.26
CA HIS A 215 1.39 -20.08 -17.54
C HIS A 215 2.15 -18.77 -17.70
N ILE A 216 3.22 -18.79 -18.48
CA ILE A 216 4.01 -17.62 -18.84
C ILE A 216 3.18 -16.70 -19.73
N GLY A 217 2.94 -15.48 -19.27
CA GLY A 217 2.31 -14.40 -20.04
C GLY A 217 3.23 -13.22 -20.28
N ARG A 218 4.27 -13.06 -19.44
CA ARG A 218 5.28 -12.00 -19.56
C ARG A 218 6.67 -12.51 -19.13
N GLY A 219 7.70 -11.78 -19.56
CA GLY A 219 9.08 -12.02 -19.15
C GLY A 219 9.81 -13.00 -20.05
N SER A 220 10.91 -13.56 -19.55
CA SER A 220 11.71 -14.55 -20.26
C SER A 220 10.95 -15.86 -20.51
N GLY A 221 11.42 -16.71 -21.42
CA GLY A 221 10.83 -18.02 -21.71
C GLY A 221 9.65 -18.00 -22.70
N THR A 222 9.09 -19.18 -22.96
CA THR A 222 8.07 -19.37 -24.01
C THR A 222 6.68 -18.93 -23.54
N TYR A 223 6.05 -18.00 -24.27
CA TYR A 223 4.67 -17.57 -24.01
C TYR A 223 3.71 -18.76 -24.00
N GLY A 224 2.86 -18.86 -22.98
CA GLY A 224 1.90 -19.93 -22.80
C GLY A 224 2.44 -21.24 -22.22
N ALA A 225 3.76 -21.38 -22.04
CA ALA A 225 4.31 -22.55 -21.37
C ALA A 225 3.89 -22.58 -19.88
N PRO A 226 3.67 -23.77 -19.29
CA PRO A 226 3.37 -23.90 -17.87
C PRO A 226 4.55 -23.43 -17.02
N ILE A 227 4.25 -22.77 -15.91
CA ILE A 227 5.27 -22.34 -14.94
C ILE A 227 5.47 -23.44 -13.91
N HIS A 228 6.71 -23.93 -13.82
CA HIS A 228 7.18 -24.81 -12.75
C HIS A 228 8.14 -24.00 -11.87
N LEU A 229 7.80 -23.87 -10.59
CA LEU A 229 8.59 -23.12 -9.61
C LEU A 229 8.46 -23.84 -8.27
N ASP A 230 9.42 -24.71 -7.99
CA ASP A 230 9.35 -25.68 -6.90
C ASP A 230 10.24 -25.29 -5.70
N HIS A 231 10.68 -24.03 -5.65
CA HIS A 231 11.40 -23.49 -4.50
C HIS A 231 10.54 -23.58 -3.22
N ARG A 232 11.17 -23.89 -2.10
CA ARG A 232 10.48 -24.05 -0.81
C ARG A 232 10.01 -22.73 -0.21
N TYR A 233 10.81 -21.68 -0.31
CA TYR A 233 10.57 -20.42 0.39
C TYR A 233 10.39 -19.25 -0.57
N ALA A 234 9.65 -18.24 -0.10
CA ALA A 234 9.52 -16.95 -0.76
C ALA A 234 9.82 -15.83 0.24
N ILE A 235 10.76 -14.97 -0.13
CA ILE A 235 11.14 -13.76 0.60
C ILE A 235 10.42 -12.59 -0.06
N ALA A 236 9.46 -11.99 0.63
CA ALA A 236 8.78 -10.78 0.17
C ALA A 236 9.36 -9.56 0.88
N PHE A 237 9.41 -8.44 0.19
CA PHE A 237 9.82 -7.17 0.78
C PHE A 237 9.11 -5.97 0.16
N THR A 238 9.06 -4.87 0.91
CA THR A 238 8.44 -3.62 0.50
C THR A 238 9.47 -2.53 0.22
N VAL A 239 9.15 -1.67 -0.74
CA VAL A 239 9.86 -0.41 -1.00
C VAL A 239 8.84 0.73 -0.93
N GLU A 240 9.06 1.69 -0.04
CA GLU A 240 8.15 2.82 0.13
C GLU A 240 8.16 3.75 -1.09
N MET A 241 6.96 4.14 -1.53
CA MET A 241 6.78 5.23 -2.48
C MET A 241 6.72 6.59 -1.75
N ASP A 242 7.29 7.62 -2.37
CA ASP A 242 7.31 8.98 -1.80
C ASP A 242 5.90 9.55 -1.55
N TYR A 243 5.61 9.93 -0.31
CA TYR A 243 4.30 10.44 0.11
C TYR A 243 3.86 11.68 -0.66
N GLU A 244 4.75 12.67 -0.81
CA GLU A 244 4.41 13.95 -1.42
C GLU A 244 4.26 13.84 -2.93
N ILE A 245 5.00 12.94 -3.58
CA ILE A 245 4.78 12.64 -5.00
C ILE A 245 3.44 11.93 -5.19
N MET A 246 3.12 10.94 -4.37
CA MET A 246 1.86 10.19 -4.51
C MET A 246 0.61 11.06 -4.34
N ARG A 247 0.67 12.14 -3.56
CA ARG A 247 -0.43 13.12 -3.41
C ARG A 247 -0.71 13.96 -4.66
N GLN A 248 0.17 13.90 -5.65
CA GLN A 248 -0.02 14.55 -6.95
C GLN A 248 -0.78 13.67 -7.94
N ALA A 249 -1.24 12.49 -7.51
CA ALA A 249 -2.08 11.63 -8.33
C ALA A 249 -3.21 12.42 -9.01
N PRO A 250 -3.54 12.16 -10.29
CA PRO A 250 -2.93 11.17 -11.18
C PRO A 250 -1.87 11.76 -12.15
N LYS A 251 -1.17 12.82 -11.77
CA LYS A 251 -0.22 13.54 -12.64
C LYS A 251 1.08 12.75 -12.90
N ALA A 252 1.85 13.19 -13.90
CA ALA A 252 3.08 12.54 -14.36
C ALA A 252 4.15 12.21 -13.29
N PRO A 253 4.36 13.02 -12.23
CA PRO A 253 5.31 12.66 -11.17
C PRO A 253 5.02 11.31 -10.50
N VAL A 254 3.76 10.88 -10.45
CA VAL A 254 3.38 9.59 -9.85
C VAL A 254 3.99 8.42 -10.61
N VAL A 255 3.91 8.42 -11.95
CA VAL A 255 4.48 7.32 -12.75
C VAL A 255 6.01 7.34 -12.74
N MET A 256 6.63 8.52 -12.63
CA MET A 256 8.07 8.65 -12.40
C MET A 256 8.48 7.97 -11.09
N GLU A 257 7.78 8.24 -9.99
CA GLU A 257 8.05 7.58 -8.71
C GLU A 257 7.84 6.07 -8.81
N SER A 258 6.73 5.62 -9.38
CA SER A 258 6.48 4.20 -9.62
C SER A 258 7.61 3.50 -10.36
N ALA A 259 8.09 4.09 -11.46
CA ALA A 259 9.18 3.54 -12.25
C ALA A 259 10.48 3.45 -11.43
N ARG A 260 10.81 4.50 -10.66
CA ARG A 260 11.99 4.53 -9.77
C ARG A 260 11.92 3.43 -8.70
N ARG A 261 10.75 3.20 -8.13
CA ARG A 261 10.55 2.18 -7.07
C ARG A 261 10.62 0.75 -7.63
N TYR A 262 10.24 0.53 -8.90
CA TYR A 262 10.47 -0.75 -9.56
C TYR A 262 11.97 -1.05 -9.78
N VAL A 263 12.77 -0.04 -10.16
CA VAL A 263 14.23 -0.19 -10.22
C VAL A 263 14.78 -0.60 -8.85
N GLN A 264 14.39 0.10 -7.78
CA GLN A 264 14.86 -0.23 -6.44
C GLN A 264 14.47 -1.65 -6.01
N ALA A 265 13.21 -2.06 -6.25
CA ALA A 265 12.76 -3.40 -5.94
C ALA A 265 13.52 -4.47 -6.75
N ALA A 266 13.81 -4.19 -8.02
CA ALA A 266 14.61 -5.07 -8.87
C ALA A 266 16.04 -5.21 -8.36
N THR A 267 16.71 -4.10 -8.02
CA THR A 267 18.07 -4.11 -7.47
C THR A 267 18.17 -4.94 -6.20
N ILE A 268 17.27 -4.74 -5.23
CA ILE A 268 17.25 -5.53 -3.99
C ILE A 268 17.05 -7.02 -4.30
N GLY A 269 16.04 -7.35 -5.13
CA GLY A 269 15.70 -8.73 -5.44
C GLY A 269 16.83 -9.46 -6.17
N LEU A 270 17.49 -8.80 -7.11
CA LEU A 270 18.62 -9.35 -7.87
C LEU A 270 19.84 -9.56 -7.00
N GLN A 271 20.20 -8.57 -6.15
CA GLN A 271 21.33 -8.72 -5.24
C GLN A 271 21.12 -9.90 -4.28
N LEU A 272 19.92 -10.06 -3.74
CA LEU A 272 19.56 -11.22 -2.90
C LEU A 272 19.64 -12.52 -3.70
N GLY A 273 19.07 -12.57 -4.91
CA GLY A 273 19.12 -13.75 -5.77
C GLY A 273 20.55 -14.17 -6.09
N TYR A 274 21.40 -13.23 -6.52
CA TYR A 274 22.82 -13.46 -6.78
C TYR A 274 23.57 -13.93 -5.54
N HIS A 275 23.33 -13.31 -4.40
CA HIS A 275 23.95 -13.69 -3.14
C HIS A 275 23.59 -15.12 -2.74
N ILE A 276 22.30 -15.47 -2.76
CA ILE A 276 21.84 -16.81 -2.38
C ILE A 276 22.40 -17.88 -3.32
N ARG A 277 22.42 -17.62 -4.63
CA ARG A 277 23.05 -18.51 -5.61
C ARG A 277 24.55 -18.68 -5.38
N SER A 278 25.24 -17.63 -4.96
CA SER A 278 26.67 -17.68 -4.61
C SER A 278 26.94 -18.50 -3.35
N LEU A 279 25.95 -18.65 -2.46
CA LEU A 279 26.01 -19.54 -1.29
C LEU A 279 25.70 -21.01 -1.62
N GLY A 280 25.40 -21.33 -2.88
CA GLY A 280 25.10 -22.68 -3.34
C GLY A 280 23.64 -23.09 -3.22
N TYR A 281 22.71 -22.14 -3.14
CA TYR A 281 21.27 -22.39 -3.11
C TYR A 281 20.56 -21.79 -4.33
N PRO A 282 19.62 -22.51 -4.96
CA PRO A 282 18.86 -21.95 -6.07
C PRO A 282 18.00 -20.78 -5.57
N ALA A 283 17.96 -19.70 -6.36
CA ALA A 283 17.15 -18.53 -6.07
C ALA A 283 16.78 -17.76 -7.33
N ARG A 284 15.53 -17.29 -7.36
CA ARG A 284 14.98 -16.50 -8.45
C ARG A 284 14.36 -15.20 -7.92
N ALA A 285 14.78 -14.07 -8.46
CA ALA A 285 14.13 -12.79 -8.24
C ALA A 285 12.85 -12.66 -9.09
N HIS A 286 11.87 -11.92 -8.59
CA HIS A 286 10.66 -11.60 -9.33
C HIS A 286 10.48 -10.09 -9.36
N ILE A 287 10.67 -9.52 -10.55
CA ILE A 287 10.73 -8.08 -10.80
C ILE A 287 9.75 -7.66 -11.89
N ASP A 288 9.51 -6.35 -12.06
CA ASP A 288 8.54 -5.87 -13.05
C ASP A 288 8.82 -6.41 -14.46
N GLY A 289 7.76 -7.00 -15.03
CA GLY A 289 7.76 -7.59 -16.35
C GLY A 289 8.42 -8.96 -16.48
N ASN A 290 8.90 -9.58 -15.39
CA ASN A 290 9.29 -11.00 -15.32
C ASN A 290 8.93 -11.60 -13.94
N TYR A 291 7.63 -11.58 -13.60
CA TYR A 291 7.11 -12.25 -12.42
C TYR A 291 6.75 -13.71 -12.75
N ARG A 292 6.93 -14.61 -11.77
CA ARG A 292 6.30 -15.95 -11.79
C ARG A 292 5.30 -16.13 -10.66
N VAL A 293 5.27 -15.17 -9.75
CA VAL A 293 4.42 -15.16 -8.56
C VAL A 293 3.57 -13.90 -8.49
N ILE A 294 2.43 -14.00 -7.82
CA ILE A 294 1.53 -12.90 -7.50
C ILE A 294 2.05 -12.24 -6.22
N ALA A 295 2.93 -11.26 -6.36
CA ALA A 295 3.66 -10.64 -5.25
C ALA A 295 2.77 -10.20 -4.05
N PRO A 296 1.55 -9.63 -4.24
CA PRO A 296 0.67 -9.32 -3.12
C PRO A 296 0.25 -10.52 -2.26
N LEU A 297 0.05 -11.70 -2.87
CA LEU A 297 -0.30 -12.92 -2.12
C LEU A 297 0.88 -13.43 -1.30
N VAL A 298 2.09 -13.41 -1.90
CA VAL A 298 3.32 -13.78 -1.19
C VAL A 298 3.56 -12.83 -0.01
N ALA A 299 3.47 -11.51 -0.23
CA ALA A 299 3.71 -10.52 0.82
C ALA A 299 2.69 -10.60 1.96
N ARG A 300 1.43 -10.91 1.65
CA ARG A 300 0.38 -11.16 2.67
C ARG A 300 0.74 -12.38 3.51
N ASP A 301 1.10 -13.49 2.87
CA ASP A 301 1.38 -14.75 3.57
C ASP A 301 2.71 -14.71 4.33
N ALA A 302 3.65 -13.87 3.89
CA ALA A 302 4.86 -13.48 4.61
C ALA A 302 4.61 -12.46 5.75
N GLY A 303 3.35 -12.13 6.06
CA GLY A 303 2.98 -11.30 7.20
C GLY A 303 3.21 -9.80 7.03
N LEU A 304 3.41 -9.30 5.80
CA LEU A 304 3.71 -7.87 5.57
C LEU A 304 2.48 -6.95 5.58
N GLY A 305 1.28 -7.53 5.51
CA GLY A 305 0.03 -6.80 5.49
C GLY A 305 -1.13 -7.69 5.04
N GLU A 306 -2.26 -7.05 4.73
CA GLU A 306 -3.47 -7.73 4.26
C GLU A 306 -3.98 -7.07 2.97
N ILE A 307 -4.70 -7.79 2.10
CA ILE A 307 -5.18 -7.23 0.83
C ILE A 307 -6.46 -6.42 1.07
N GLY A 308 -6.39 -5.12 0.80
CA GLY A 308 -7.49 -4.18 1.03
C GLY A 308 -8.50 -4.10 -0.11
N ARG A 309 -9.51 -3.24 0.06
CA ARG A 309 -10.59 -3.00 -0.94
C ARG A 309 -10.10 -2.69 -2.35
N MET A 310 -8.99 -1.97 -2.46
CA MET A 310 -8.39 -1.58 -3.74
C MET A 310 -7.58 -2.70 -4.42
N GLY A 311 -7.56 -3.92 -3.87
CA GLY A 311 -6.93 -5.09 -4.48
C GLY A 311 -5.41 -5.12 -4.40
N ILE A 312 -4.79 -4.29 -3.55
CA ILE A 312 -3.34 -4.28 -3.29
C ILE A 312 -3.04 -4.43 -1.80
N LEU A 313 -1.79 -4.73 -1.48
CA LEU A 313 -1.33 -4.96 -0.10
C LEU A 313 -1.46 -3.69 0.75
N MET A 314 -2.05 -3.83 1.92
CA MET A 314 -2.17 -2.79 2.94
C MET A 314 -1.19 -3.12 4.07
N THR A 315 -0.03 -2.47 4.06
CA THR A 315 0.95 -2.64 5.15
C THR A 315 0.49 -1.88 6.40
N PRO A 316 0.78 -2.38 7.62
CA PRO A 316 0.35 -1.71 8.85
C PRO A 316 0.88 -0.28 9.02
N ARG A 317 2.09 0.02 8.52
CA ARG A 317 2.75 1.33 8.71
C ARG A 317 2.55 2.29 7.54
N LEU A 318 2.67 1.81 6.30
CA LEU A 318 2.68 2.65 5.09
C LEU A 318 1.40 2.48 4.24
N GLY A 319 0.46 1.65 4.70
CA GLY A 319 -0.73 1.33 3.94
C GLY A 319 -0.38 0.75 2.57
N PRO A 320 -1.05 1.20 1.49
CA PRO A 320 -0.78 0.76 0.13
C PRO A 320 0.39 1.48 -0.54
N ARG A 321 1.08 2.41 0.14
CA ARG A 321 2.15 3.26 -0.42
C ARG A 321 3.49 2.51 -0.52
N VAL A 322 3.47 1.30 -1.06
CA VAL A 322 4.65 0.45 -1.24
C VAL A 322 4.62 -0.27 -2.59
N ARG A 323 5.81 -0.53 -3.13
CA ARG A 323 6.03 -1.54 -4.17
C ARG A 323 6.56 -2.82 -3.52
N LEU A 324 6.37 -3.94 -4.21
CA LEU A 324 6.74 -5.26 -3.73
C LEU A 324 7.83 -5.87 -4.59
N GLY A 325 8.82 -6.48 -3.95
CA GLY A 325 9.74 -7.42 -4.56
C GLY A 325 9.62 -8.79 -3.90
N VAL A 326 9.92 -9.84 -4.67
CA VAL A 326 9.93 -11.22 -4.16
C VAL A 326 11.17 -11.94 -4.67
N VAL A 327 11.78 -12.77 -3.83
CA VAL A 327 12.79 -13.76 -4.21
C VAL A 327 12.33 -15.13 -3.73
N THR A 328 12.29 -16.13 -4.61
CA THR A 328 12.04 -17.53 -4.20
C THR A 328 13.34 -18.31 -4.13
N THR A 329 13.45 -19.26 -3.21
CA THR A 329 14.69 -20.01 -2.96
C THR A 329 14.48 -21.31 -2.16
N ASP A 330 15.48 -22.19 -2.22
CA ASP A 330 15.63 -23.36 -1.32
C ASP A 330 16.62 -23.15 -0.17
N LEU A 331 17.16 -21.93 0.00
CA LEU A 331 17.93 -21.59 1.20
C LEU A 331 17.08 -21.89 2.45
N PRO A 332 17.58 -22.65 3.44
CA PRO A 332 16.86 -22.92 4.67
C PRO A 332 16.53 -21.62 5.42
N LEU A 333 15.24 -21.37 5.62
CA LEU A 333 14.72 -20.15 6.23
C LEU A 333 13.59 -20.48 7.21
N ILE A 334 13.30 -19.55 8.11
CA ILE A 334 12.20 -19.61 9.06
C ILE A 334 11.06 -18.72 8.53
N PRO A 335 9.92 -19.31 8.13
CA PRO A 335 8.74 -18.55 7.72
C PRO A 335 8.21 -17.66 8.86
N ASP A 336 7.79 -16.45 8.50
CA ASP A 336 7.01 -15.57 9.36
C ASP A 336 5.56 -16.04 9.42
N GLU A 337 4.89 -15.73 10.53
CA GLU A 337 3.46 -16.00 10.68
C GLU A 337 2.64 -14.99 9.88
N ARG A 338 1.73 -15.50 9.04
CA ARG A 338 0.71 -14.68 8.38
C ARG A 338 -0.14 -13.97 9.43
N ARG A 339 -0.12 -12.63 9.41
CA ARG A 339 -0.95 -11.78 10.29
C ARG A 339 -2.26 -11.41 9.62
N TYR A 340 -3.36 -11.99 10.10
CA TYR A 340 -4.71 -11.62 9.66
C TYR A 340 -5.15 -10.30 10.28
N ASP A 341 -5.08 -9.22 9.52
CA ASP A 341 -5.50 -7.89 9.99
C ASP A 341 -7.01 -7.65 9.77
N THR A 342 -7.83 -8.24 10.64
CA THR A 342 -9.29 -8.04 10.61
C THR A 342 -9.70 -6.60 10.88
N SER A 343 -8.83 -5.81 11.53
CA SER A 343 -9.10 -4.40 11.83
C SER A 343 -8.99 -3.53 10.57
N MET A 344 -8.00 -3.81 9.72
CA MET A 344 -7.83 -3.17 8.41
C MET A 344 -8.99 -3.55 7.50
N LEU A 345 -9.42 -4.82 7.49
CA LEU A 345 -10.58 -5.27 6.72
C LEU A 345 -11.88 -4.58 7.15
N ASP A 346 -12.14 -4.45 8.46
CA ASP A 346 -13.29 -3.68 8.97
C ASP A 346 -13.21 -2.21 8.58
N PHE A 347 -12.01 -1.61 8.63
CA PHE A 347 -11.81 -0.24 8.18
C PHE A 347 -12.11 -0.09 6.68
N CYS A 348 -11.63 -1.01 5.83
CA CYS A 348 -11.94 -1.02 4.40
C CYS A 348 -13.44 -1.16 4.13
N ARG A 349 -14.15 -1.96 4.93
CA ARG A 349 -15.61 -2.14 4.83
C ARG A 349 -16.35 -0.81 5.01
N ILE A 350 -16.01 -0.03 6.05
CA ILE A 350 -16.71 1.23 6.36
C ILE A 350 -16.19 2.46 5.60
N CYS A 351 -14.93 2.44 5.15
CA CYS A 351 -14.27 3.63 4.61
C CYS A 351 -14.72 3.99 3.19
N VAL A 352 -14.67 3.04 2.26
CA VAL A 352 -15.00 3.14 0.82
C VAL A 352 -14.37 4.31 0.03
N LYS A 353 -13.50 5.16 0.64
CA LYS A 353 -12.89 6.34 -0.01
C LYS A 353 -12.17 6.04 -1.32
N CYS A 354 -11.42 4.95 -1.38
CA CYS A 354 -10.69 4.58 -2.60
C CYS A 354 -11.64 4.27 -3.77
N ALA A 355 -12.80 3.66 -3.48
CA ALA A 355 -13.83 3.37 -4.47
C ALA A 355 -14.54 4.65 -4.93
N GLU A 356 -14.93 5.51 -3.99
CA GLU A 356 -15.62 6.78 -4.28
C GLU A 356 -14.79 7.78 -5.08
N ASN A 357 -13.46 7.67 -5.02
CA ASN A 357 -12.52 8.54 -5.74
C ASN A 357 -11.91 7.88 -6.98
N CYS A 358 -12.26 6.62 -7.28
CA CYS A 358 -11.74 5.92 -8.45
C CYS A 358 -12.38 6.50 -9.73
N PRO A 359 -11.62 7.18 -10.62
CA PRO A 359 -12.23 7.85 -11.78
C PRO A 359 -12.90 6.87 -12.75
N SER A 360 -12.39 5.65 -12.85
CA SER A 360 -12.93 4.60 -13.73
C SER A 360 -13.91 3.64 -13.03
N GLN A 361 -14.23 3.88 -11.75
CA GLN A 361 -15.09 3.00 -10.96
C GLN A 361 -14.65 1.53 -11.03
N ALA A 362 -13.33 1.32 -10.99
CA ALA A 362 -12.73 0.00 -11.05
C ALA A 362 -12.75 -0.72 -9.70
N ILE A 363 -12.89 0.02 -8.60
CA ILE A 363 -12.86 -0.52 -7.24
C ILE A 363 -14.30 -0.70 -6.74
N PRO A 364 -14.68 -1.89 -6.23
CA PRO A 364 -16.03 -2.14 -5.71
C PRO A 364 -16.36 -1.31 -4.47
N THR A 365 -17.60 -0.84 -4.38
CA THR A 365 -18.16 -0.15 -3.19
C THR A 365 -18.82 -1.12 -2.21
N ASP A 366 -19.28 -2.26 -2.70
CA ASP A 366 -19.89 -3.36 -1.93
C ASP A 366 -18.87 -4.09 -1.04
N ASP A 367 -19.35 -4.92 -0.11
CA ASP A 367 -18.47 -5.70 0.76
C ASP A 367 -17.79 -6.85 -0.01
N ARG A 368 -16.81 -7.51 0.62
CA ARG A 368 -16.18 -8.70 0.05
C ARG A 368 -17.21 -9.79 -0.19
N HIS A 369 -17.05 -10.50 -1.29
CA HIS A 369 -17.82 -11.69 -1.60
C HIS A 369 -16.87 -12.80 -2.07
N GLU A 370 -17.38 -14.03 -2.14
CA GLU A 370 -16.59 -15.16 -2.61
C GLU A 370 -16.37 -15.06 -4.12
N ILE A 371 -15.09 -15.08 -4.52
CA ILE A 371 -14.66 -14.98 -5.91
C ILE A 371 -13.54 -15.98 -6.13
N ASP A 372 -13.79 -16.98 -6.98
CA ASP A 372 -12.83 -18.06 -7.27
C ASP A 372 -12.37 -18.81 -6.00
N GLY A 373 -13.31 -18.98 -5.06
CA GLY A 373 -13.09 -19.65 -3.77
C GLY A 373 -12.45 -18.79 -2.69
N ALA A 374 -12.20 -17.50 -2.91
CA ALA A 374 -11.64 -16.59 -1.91
C ALA A 374 -12.58 -15.41 -1.63
N ILE A 375 -12.83 -15.11 -0.35
CA ILE A 375 -13.56 -13.91 0.09
C ILE A 375 -12.65 -12.70 -0.05
N ARG A 376 -12.93 -11.84 -1.04
CA ARG A 376 -12.08 -10.69 -1.37
C ARG A 376 -12.84 -9.57 -2.05
N TRP A 377 -12.23 -8.39 -2.10
CA TRP A 377 -12.58 -7.37 -3.08
C TRP A 377 -11.78 -7.63 -4.36
N ARG A 378 -12.46 -7.77 -5.50
CA ARG A 378 -11.81 -7.87 -6.82
C ARG A 378 -12.08 -6.59 -7.62
N ILE A 379 -11.02 -5.88 -7.98
CA ILE A 379 -11.12 -4.72 -8.86
C ILE A 379 -11.40 -5.16 -10.30
N ASN A 380 -12.03 -4.29 -11.08
CA ASN A 380 -12.05 -4.42 -12.52
C ASN A 380 -10.73 -3.87 -13.10
N ALA A 381 -9.76 -4.77 -13.29
CA ALA A 381 -8.43 -4.41 -13.79
C ALA A 381 -8.48 -3.76 -15.19
N ASP A 382 -9.45 -4.14 -16.01
CA ASP A 382 -9.64 -3.56 -17.33
C ASP A 382 -10.07 -2.10 -17.31
N LYS A 383 -11.03 -1.74 -16.45
CA LYS A 383 -11.44 -0.34 -16.23
C LYS A 383 -10.30 0.49 -15.65
N CYS A 384 -9.53 -0.07 -14.71
CA CYS A 384 -8.37 0.59 -14.13
C CYS A 384 -7.33 0.89 -15.21
N PHE A 385 -6.92 -0.12 -15.97
CA PHE A 385 -5.89 0.02 -16.99
C PHE A 385 -6.36 0.82 -18.21
N HIS A 386 -7.64 0.78 -18.56
CA HIS A 386 -8.22 1.66 -19.57
C HIS A 386 -7.95 3.13 -19.21
N TYR A 387 -8.23 3.52 -17.96
CA TYR A 387 -7.97 4.89 -17.50
C TYR A 387 -6.51 5.29 -17.63
N TRP A 388 -5.56 4.39 -17.31
CA TRP A 388 -4.12 4.66 -17.48
C TRP A 388 -3.76 5.03 -18.92
N ASN A 389 -4.38 4.36 -19.90
CA ASN A 389 -4.11 4.63 -21.32
C ASN A 389 -4.80 5.92 -21.81
N VAL A 390 -5.80 6.45 -21.09
CA VAL A 390 -6.38 7.78 -21.34
C VAL A 390 -5.47 8.87 -20.77
N ILE A 391 -5.00 8.70 -19.53
CA ILE A 391 -4.29 9.76 -18.81
C ILE A 391 -2.77 9.74 -18.97
N GLY A 392 -2.20 8.63 -19.46
CA GLY A 392 -0.77 8.46 -19.70
C GLY A 392 0.08 8.12 -18.49
N THR A 393 -0.51 8.01 -17.30
CA THR A 393 0.16 7.67 -16.03
C THR A 393 -0.46 6.41 -15.42
N ASP A 394 0.11 5.94 -14.31
CA ASP A 394 -0.41 4.82 -13.53
C ASP A 394 -1.41 5.23 -12.42
N CYS A 395 -1.95 6.45 -12.52
CA CYS A 395 -2.98 7.02 -11.66
C CYS A 395 -2.57 7.19 -10.18
N GLY A 396 -2.74 6.16 -9.35
CA GLY A 396 -2.39 6.22 -7.91
C GLY A 396 -3.38 6.95 -6.99
N ILE A 397 -4.54 7.42 -7.46
CA ILE A 397 -5.53 8.14 -6.61
C ILE A 397 -5.98 7.29 -5.42
N CYS A 398 -6.23 6.00 -5.61
CA CYS A 398 -6.64 5.10 -4.54
C CYS A 398 -5.63 5.04 -3.38
N MET A 399 -4.33 5.09 -3.70
CA MET A 399 -3.26 5.17 -2.71
C MET A 399 -3.23 6.55 -2.06
N SER A 400 -3.35 7.63 -2.84
CA SER A 400 -3.31 9.02 -2.35
C SER A 400 -4.40 9.34 -1.32
N VAL A 401 -5.61 8.81 -1.49
CA VAL A 401 -6.76 9.13 -0.60
C VAL A 401 -6.91 8.17 0.57
N CYS A 402 -6.06 7.14 0.67
CA CYS A 402 -6.23 6.12 1.69
C CYS A 402 -5.78 6.65 3.07
N PRO A 403 -6.60 6.51 4.13
CA PRO A 403 -6.20 6.95 5.48
C PRO A 403 -4.98 6.22 6.03
N PHE A 404 -4.65 5.03 5.51
CA PHE A 404 -3.43 4.32 5.89
C PHE A 404 -2.18 4.86 5.19
N SER A 405 -2.34 5.61 4.09
CA SER A 405 -1.26 6.25 3.35
C SER A 405 -0.81 7.58 3.96
N HIS A 406 -1.17 7.90 5.20
CA HIS A 406 -0.54 9.04 5.88
C HIS A 406 0.94 8.77 6.21
N PRO A 407 1.75 9.78 6.54
CA PRO A 407 3.15 9.58 6.94
C PRO A 407 3.28 8.70 8.19
N ASP A 408 4.48 8.18 8.43
CA ASP A 408 4.74 7.27 9.55
C ASP A 408 5.53 7.95 10.67
N HIS A 409 4.82 8.75 11.47
CA HIS A 409 5.31 9.33 12.72
C HIS A 409 4.37 9.00 13.88
N CYS A 410 4.75 9.42 15.10
CA CYS A 410 4.07 9.07 16.34
C CYS A 410 2.56 9.36 16.32
N GLY A 411 2.13 10.49 15.76
CA GLY A 411 0.72 10.86 15.63
C GLY A 411 -0.11 9.83 14.86
N HIS A 412 0.25 9.56 13.60
CA HIS A 412 -0.46 8.55 12.81
C HIS A 412 -0.26 7.12 13.33
N SER A 413 0.91 6.82 13.91
CA SER A 413 1.16 5.53 14.55
C SER A 413 0.19 5.26 15.70
N LEU A 414 -0.11 6.28 16.52
CA LEU A 414 -1.10 6.18 17.60
C LEU A 414 -2.51 5.92 17.06
N ILE A 415 -2.89 6.61 15.97
CA ILE A 415 -4.19 6.39 15.33
C ILE A 415 -4.30 4.97 14.76
N ARG A 416 -3.26 4.48 14.08
CA ARG A 416 -3.21 3.10 13.57
C ARG A 416 -3.27 2.07 14.71
N TRP A 417 -2.57 2.31 15.82
CA TRP A 417 -2.66 1.50 17.03
C TRP A 417 -4.08 1.43 17.60
N ALA A 418 -4.80 2.56 17.60
CA ALA A 418 -6.18 2.65 18.07
C ALA A 418 -7.15 1.91 17.12
N ILE A 419 -6.99 2.10 15.81
CA ILE A 419 -7.72 1.39 14.74
C ILE A 419 -7.63 -0.12 14.92
N GLN A 420 -6.44 -0.62 15.25
CA GLN A 420 -6.20 -2.06 15.46
C GLN A 420 -6.95 -2.63 16.66
N ARG A 421 -7.24 -1.81 17.68
CA ARG A 421 -7.80 -2.26 18.96
C ARG A 421 -9.29 -2.03 19.11
N SER A 422 -9.87 -1.06 18.41
CA SER A 422 -11.26 -0.67 18.64
C SER A 422 -12.03 -0.36 17.36
N GLY A 423 -13.23 -0.96 17.22
CA GLY A 423 -14.16 -0.66 16.14
C GLY A 423 -14.75 0.75 16.20
N TYR A 424 -14.87 1.34 17.39
CA TYR A 424 -15.23 2.75 17.53
C TYR A 424 -14.07 3.65 17.13
N ALA A 425 -12.83 3.31 17.51
CA ALA A 425 -11.66 4.06 17.05
C ALA A 425 -11.54 4.04 15.52
N ARG A 426 -11.91 2.95 14.85
CA ARG A 426 -11.97 2.91 13.38
C ARG A 426 -12.96 3.91 12.79
N ARG A 427 -14.17 4.00 13.35
CA ARG A 427 -15.20 4.98 12.93
C ARG A 427 -14.78 6.41 13.24
N ALA A 428 -14.24 6.64 14.43
CA ALA A 428 -13.73 7.95 14.83
C ALA A 428 -12.56 8.40 13.95
N ALA A 429 -11.60 7.51 13.68
CA ALA A 429 -10.46 7.80 12.80
C ALA A 429 -10.93 8.12 11.38
N LEU A 430 -11.90 7.39 10.83
CA LEU A 430 -12.49 7.72 9.53
C LEU A 430 -13.17 9.09 9.53
N TRP A 431 -13.96 9.40 10.56
CA TRP A 431 -14.61 10.70 10.71
C TRP A 431 -13.57 11.83 10.81
N LEU A 432 -12.54 11.67 11.64
CA LEU A 432 -11.45 12.64 11.77
C LEU A 432 -10.73 12.83 10.44
N ASP A 433 -10.44 11.74 9.73
CA ASP A 433 -9.77 11.77 8.43
C ASP A 433 -10.58 12.59 7.40
N ASP A 434 -11.90 12.36 7.32
CA ASP A 434 -12.81 13.13 6.48
C ASP A 434 -12.83 14.63 6.80
N HIS A 435 -12.75 15.01 8.07
CA HIS A 435 -12.87 16.40 8.48
C HIS A 435 -11.56 17.18 8.32
N PHE A 436 -10.45 16.56 8.69
CA PHE A 436 -9.11 17.18 8.63
C PHE A 436 -8.51 17.15 7.23
N TYR A 437 -8.54 15.99 6.56
CA TYR A 437 -7.85 15.76 5.28
C TYR A 437 -8.80 15.80 4.08
N GLY A 438 -10.10 15.63 4.32
CA GLY A 438 -11.11 15.62 3.26
C GLY A 438 -11.44 14.21 2.75
N ARG A 439 -12.62 14.08 2.15
CA ARG A 439 -13.09 12.80 1.59
C ARG A 439 -12.82 12.67 0.09
N LYS A 440 -12.86 13.78 -0.63
CA LYS A 440 -12.68 13.83 -2.09
C LYS A 440 -11.24 14.13 -2.44
N HIS A 441 -10.76 13.47 -3.49
CA HIS A 441 -9.42 13.66 -4.01
C HIS A 441 -9.26 15.07 -4.58
N ILE A 442 -8.25 15.79 -4.11
CA ILE A 442 -7.83 17.08 -4.65
C ILE A 442 -6.33 16.95 -4.92
N PRO A 443 -5.90 16.90 -6.20
CA PRO A 443 -4.48 16.79 -6.54
C PRO A 443 -3.69 17.94 -5.92
N ARG A 444 -2.59 17.61 -5.24
CA ARG A 444 -1.68 18.64 -4.71
C ARG A 444 -0.92 19.35 -5.84
N PRO A 445 -0.47 20.60 -5.61
CA PRO A 445 0.48 21.24 -6.51
C PRO A 445 1.77 20.43 -6.54
N MET A 446 2.52 20.55 -7.65
CA MET A 446 3.82 19.90 -7.76
C MET A 446 4.80 20.51 -6.75
N LEU A 447 5.71 19.71 -6.21
CA LEU A 447 6.77 20.21 -5.31
C LEU A 447 7.70 21.17 -6.05
N ASP A 448 8.30 22.15 -5.38
CA ASP A 448 9.13 23.18 -6.03
C ASP A 448 10.29 22.60 -6.85
N TRP A 449 10.96 21.56 -6.34
CA TRP A 449 12.03 20.91 -7.09
C TRP A 449 11.52 20.09 -8.27
N ILE A 450 10.29 19.59 -8.20
CA ILE A 450 9.58 18.90 -9.30
C ILE A 450 9.12 19.93 -10.34
N GLN A 451 8.60 21.07 -9.92
CA GLN A 451 8.23 22.17 -10.83
C GLN A 451 9.44 22.65 -11.65
N LYS A 452 10.65 22.65 -11.08
CA LYS A 452 11.87 22.97 -11.84
C LYS A 452 12.20 21.95 -12.95
N LEU A 453 11.58 20.77 -12.93
CA LEU A 453 11.74 19.73 -13.94
C LEU A 453 10.66 19.81 -15.03
N THR A 454 9.61 20.60 -14.88
CA THR A 454 8.62 20.81 -15.95
C THR A 454 9.23 21.73 -17.00
N VAL A 455 9.12 21.37 -18.28
CA VAL A 455 9.53 22.21 -19.42
C VAL A 455 8.32 22.92 -20.02
#